data_AF-A0A0P9GGQ9-F1
#
_entry.id   AF-A0A0P9GGQ9-F1
#
_cell.length_a   1.000
_cell.length_b   1.000
_cell.length_c   1.000
_cell.angle_alpha   90.00
_cell.angle_beta   90.00
_cell.angle_gamma   90.00
#
_symmetry.space_group_name_H-M   'P 1'
#
loop_
_entity.id
_entity.type
_entity.pdbx_description
1 polymer ?
#
loop_
_entity_poly.entity_id
_entity_poly.type
_entity_poly.pdbx_seq_one_letter_code
_entity_poly.pdbx_strand_id
1 'polypeptide(L)'
;TLWDYLQEEIFTVEMDGEEGVKGERVTNFLAVPQELEKIIIFGVFICLDSFLYTFTILPLRAFAALAQLVSNEAHNVVRVLRGARATTRKRTLRLSHKCDLVKAAILGGTLVLLHKVTDASKMYHGVRGQETIKLYVLFNVLEIADRLCCSFGQDLQDSLFSRQTLGRRTDGSRPHLRPAALGALTLAYVVAHSVVLFYQLITLNVAVNSYSNALLTLLLSNQFVEIKGSVFKKFEKENLFQLTCADIVERFQLGLMLFIISLRNLIARSSLPSLSLLSYLPSLSPSSLPPLSLPALLSLLHQSFSPAVVVLCSECAVDWLKHAFITKFNHIRPGVYGRFVDVLCKDLVTGAGSGGGRRTHEGEPFVDQSPLVSRRLGFAALPLGCLVVRVISQA
;
A
#
# COMPACT_ATOMS: atom_id res chain seq x y z
N THR A 1 -61.08 -22.11 -20.86
CA THR A 1 -61.34 -23.55 -20.63
C THR A 1 -60.05 -24.22 -20.18
N LEU A 2 -60.10 -25.45 -19.63
CA LEU A 2 -58.86 -26.18 -19.24
C LEU A 2 -57.94 -26.40 -20.45
N TRP A 3 -58.52 -26.41 -21.65
CA TRP A 3 -57.82 -26.39 -22.94
C TRP A 3 -57.10 -25.07 -23.21
N ASP A 4 -57.73 -23.92 -22.97
CA ASP A 4 -57.05 -22.62 -23.11
C ASP A 4 -55.90 -22.47 -22.11
N TYR A 5 -56.05 -23.00 -20.88
CA TYR A 5 -54.98 -22.97 -19.87
C TYR A 5 -53.81 -23.89 -20.24
N LEU A 6 -54.09 -25.10 -20.75
CA LEU A 6 -53.07 -26.01 -21.27
C LEU A 6 -52.39 -25.48 -22.53
N GLN A 7 -53.16 -24.78 -23.38
CA GLN A 7 -52.65 -24.16 -24.59
C GLN A 7 -51.78 -22.94 -24.23
N GLU A 8 -52.19 -22.15 -23.24
CA GLU A 8 -51.37 -21.08 -22.69
C GLU A 8 -50.08 -21.64 -22.06
N GLU A 9 -50.14 -22.73 -21.27
CA GLU A 9 -48.95 -23.32 -20.61
C GLU A 9 -48.01 -24.10 -21.57
N ILE A 10 -48.54 -24.65 -22.68
CA ILE A 10 -47.74 -25.30 -23.75
C ILE A 10 -47.10 -24.28 -24.69
N PHE A 11 -47.75 -23.14 -24.95
CA PHE A 11 -47.26 -22.09 -25.86
C PHE A 11 -46.57 -20.92 -25.13
N THR A 12 -46.71 -20.78 -23.81
CA THR A 12 -45.75 -20.07 -22.97
C THR A 12 -44.50 -20.92 -22.91
N VAL A 13 -43.74 -20.88 -24.00
CA VAL A 13 -42.32 -21.16 -24.01
C VAL A 13 -41.72 -20.30 -22.89
N GLU A 14 -41.47 -20.90 -21.73
CA GLU A 14 -40.77 -20.31 -20.58
C GLU A 14 -39.30 -19.95 -20.91
N MET A 15 -38.86 -20.09 -22.16
CA MET A 15 -37.45 -20.13 -22.53
C MET A 15 -36.75 -18.81 -22.83
N ASP A 16 -37.42 -17.65 -22.87
CA ASP A 16 -36.70 -16.41 -23.22
C ASP A 16 -36.57 -15.42 -22.04
N GLY A 17 -37.58 -15.36 -21.16
CA GLY A 17 -37.59 -14.42 -20.03
C GLY A 17 -36.79 -14.91 -18.82
N GLU A 18 -37.13 -16.08 -18.27
CA GLU A 18 -36.45 -16.61 -17.08
C GLU A 18 -35.09 -17.23 -17.41
N GLU A 19 -34.98 -17.98 -18.50
CA GLU A 19 -33.70 -18.54 -18.95
C GLU A 19 -32.74 -17.44 -19.40
N GLY A 20 -33.24 -16.39 -20.06
CA GLY A 20 -32.47 -15.18 -20.38
C GLY A 20 -31.95 -14.48 -19.11
N VAL A 21 -32.77 -14.33 -18.08
CA VAL A 21 -32.35 -13.71 -16.79
C VAL A 21 -31.42 -14.66 -15.99
N LYS A 22 -31.59 -15.98 -16.08
CA LYS A 22 -30.67 -16.97 -15.49
C LYS A 22 -29.31 -16.96 -16.24
N GLY A 23 -29.32 -16.88 -17.57
CA GLY A 23 -28.14 -16.74 -18.42
C GLY A 23 -27.42 -15.40 -18.24
N GLU A 24 -28.15 -14.30 -18.11
CA GLU A 24 -27.59 -12.97 -17.79
C GLU A 24 -26.90 -13.00 -16.41
N ARG A 25 -27.44 -13.75 -15.44
CA ARG A 25 -26.80 -13.91 -14.13
C ARG A 25 -25.50 -14.70 -14.19
N VAL A 26 -25.43 -15.75 -15.02
CA VAL A 26 -24.19 -16.54 -15.20
C VAL A 26 -23.14 -15.75 -15.97
N THR A 27 -23.53 -15.06 -17.05
CA THR A 27 -22.62 -14.20 -17.81
C THR A 27 -22.11 -13.03 -16.98
N ASN A 28 -22.97 -12.39 -16.19
CA ASN A 28 -22.55 -11.37 -15.23
C ASN A 28 -21.58 -11.93 -14.20
N PHE A 29 -21.81 -13.14 -13.68
CA PHE A 29 -20.91 -13.82 -12.73
C PHE A 29 -19.52 -14.09 -13.34
N LEU A 30 -19.47 -14.55 -14.59
CA LEU A 30 -18.21 -14.80 -15.31
C LEU A 30 -17.48 -13.52 -15.74
N ALA A 31 -18.19 -12.39 -15.87
CA ALA A 31 -17.59 -11.09 -16.19
C ALA A 31 -16.98 -10.38 -14.97
N VAL A 32 -17.35 -10.76 -13.74
CA VAL A 32 -16.84 -10.12 -12.51
C VAL A 32 -15.32 -10.11 -12.42
N PRO A 33 -14.60 -11.24 -12.64
CA PRO A 33 -13.15 -11.26 -12.55
C PRO A 33 -12.48 -10.24 -13.47
N GLN A 34 -12.98 -10.09 -14.70
CA GLN A 34 -12.42 -9.15 -15.67
C GLN A 34 -12.66 -7.69 -15.28
N GLU A 35 -13.85 -7.35 -14.80
CA GLU A 35 -14.15 -5.97 -14.35
C GLU A 35 -13.45 -5.62 -13.03
N LEU A 36 -13.31 -6.60 -12.13
CA LEU A 36 -12.58 -6.46 -10.88
C LEU A 36 -11.08 -6.26 -11.13
N GLU A 37 -10.47 -7.05 -12.03
CA GLU A 37 -9.03 -6.94 -12.29
C GLU A 37 -8.65 -5.57 -12.88
N LYS A 38 -9.53 -4.97 -13.70
CA LYS A 38 -9.32 -3.60 -14.22
C LYS A 38 -9.18 -2.57 -13.10
N ILE A 39 -10.07 -2.59 -12.11
CA ILE A 39 -9.99 -1.67 -10.98
C ILE A 39 -8.80 -2.00 -10.07
N ILE A 40 -8.50 -3.28 -9.87
CA ILE A 40 -7.37 -3.68 -9.03
C ILE A 40 -6.04 -3.22 -9.62
N ILE A 41 -5.81 -3.46 -10.91
CA ILE A 41 -4.59 -3.00 -11.60
C ILE A 41 -4.46 -1.47 -11.51
N PHE A 42 -5.54 -0.74 -11.76
CA PHE A 42 -5.54 0.72 -11.66
C PHE A 42 -5.20 1.19 -10.23
N GLY A 43 -5.80 0.59 -9.21
CA GLY A 43 -5.51 0.86 -7.80
C GLY A 43 -4.08 0.51 -7.38
N VAL A 44 -3.55 -0.61 -7.87
CA VAL A 44 -2.15 -1.03 -7.66
C VAL A 44 -1.17 0.00 -8.20
N PHE A 45 -1.44 0.59 -9.38
CA PHE A 45 -0.60 1.68 -9.91
C PHE A 45 -0.66 2.94 -9.06
N ILE A 46 -1.82 3.29 -8.51
CA ILE A 46 -1.93 4.42 -7.56
C ILE A 46 -1.13 4.14 -6.29
N CYS A 47 -1.24 2.93 -5.73
CA CYS A 47 -0.45 2.53 -4.56
C CYS A 47 1.06 2.56 -4.85
N LEU A 48 1.47 2.08 -6.03
CA LEU A 48 2.86 2.10 -6.49
C LEU A 48 3.39 3.53 -6.59
N ASP A 49 2.64 4.45 -7.20
CA ASP A 49 3.02 5.85 -7.33
C ASP A 49 3.18 6.52 -5.95
N SER A 50 2.22 6.33 -5.04
CA SER A 50 2.32 6.81 -3.65
C SER A 50 3.47 6.18 -2.86
N PHE A 51 3.77 4.91 -3.12
CA PHE A 51 4.93 4.25 -2.54
C PHE A 51 6.24 4.87 -3.05
N LEU A 52 6.39 5.03 -4.37
CA LEU A 52 7.55 5.65 -4.99
C LEU A 52 7.76 7.11 -4.58
N TYR A 53 6.67 7.87 -4.36
CA TYR A 53 6.72 9.23 -3.82
C TYR A 53 7.51 9.29 -2.49
N THR A 54 7.37 8.27 -1.64
CA THR A 54 8.06 8.19 -0.34
C THR A 54 9.59 8.14 -0.49
N PHE A 55 10.10 7.57 -1.58
CA PHE A 55 11.54 7.42 -1.84
C PHE A 55 12.12 8.51 -2.74
N THR A 56 11.32 9.08 -3.62
CA THR A 56 11.81 9.99 -4.67
C THR A 56 11.55 11.44 -4.30
N ILE A 57 10.27 11.82 -4.21
CA ILE A 57 9.86 13.21 -4.10
C ILE A 57 9.88 13.69 -2.65
N LEU A 58 9.50 12.85 -1.68
CA LEU A 58 9.49 13.22 -0.27
C LEU A 58 10.89 13.63 0.24
N PRO A 59 11.99 12.87 0.00
CA PRO A 59 13.32 13.28 0.43
C PRO A 59 13.82 14.54 -0.29
N LEU A 60 13.52 14.67 -1.60
CA LEU A 60 13.89 15.84 -2.39
C LEU A 60 13.22 17.12 -1.86
N ARG A 61 11.91 17.06 -1.60
CA ARG A 61 11.15 18.17 -1.00
C ARG A 61 11.64 18.50 0.41
N ALA A 62 11.97 17.49 1.20
CA ALA A 62 12.53 17.69 2.53
C ALA A 62 13.90 18.40 2.47
N PHE A 63 14.76 18.05 1.53
CA PHE A 63 16.04 18.72 1.32
C PHE A 63 15.86 20.18 0.89
N ALA A 64 14.96 20.45 -0.06
CA ALA A 64 14.63 21.80 -0.50
C ALA A 64 14.04 22.65 0.66
N ALA A 65 13.14 22.07 1.45
CA ALA A 65 12.58 22.70 2.64
C ALA A 65 13.65 23.02 3.70
N LEU A 66 14.60 22.09 3.91
CA LEU A 66 15.73 22.27 4.82
C LEU A 66 16.67 23.39 4.34
N ALA A 67 17.01 23.42 3.05
CA ALA A 67 17.83 24.48 2.47
C ALA A 67 17.18 25.86 2.63
N GLN A 68 15.86 25.95 2.44
CA GLN A 68 15.12 27.18 2.70
C GLN A 68 15.04 27.56 4.18
N LEU A 69 14.97 26.57 5.08
CA LEU A 69 15.04 26.84 6.52
C LEU A 69 16.38 27.48 6.87
N VAL A 70 17.49 26.87 6.42
CA VAL A 70 18.85 27.37 6.66
C VAL A 70 19.03 28.77 6.07
N SER A 71 18.57 29.01 4.84
CA SER A 71 18.63 30.33 4.19
C SER A 71 17.82 31.39 4.93
N ASN A 72 16.61 31.04 5.41
CA ASN A 72 15.76 31.95 6.16
C ASN A 72 16.35 32.29 7.54
N GLU A 73 16.90 31.31 8.24
CA GLU A 73 17.57 31.53 9.52
C GLU A 73 18.85 32.36 9.34
N ALA A 74 19.67 32.08 8.32
CA ALA A 74 20.86 32.87 8.00
C ALA A 74 20.49 34.34 7.69
N HIS A 75 19.45 34.59 6.89
CA HIS A 75 18.96 35.94 6.60
C HIS A 75 18.45 36.65 7.88
N ASN A 76 17.75 35.92 8.76
CA ASN A 76 17.26 36.46 10.02
C ASN A 76 18.41 36.79 10.99
N VAL A 77 19.47 35.97 11.04
CA VAL A 77 20.67 36.22 11.85
C VAL A 77 21.44 37.43 11.31
N VAL A 78 21.68 37.51 10.00
CA VAL A 78 22.34 38.67 9.37
C VAL A 78 21.54 39.96 9.59
N ARG A 79 20.20 39.90 9.57
CA ARG A 79 19.34 41.04 9.88
C ARG A 79 19.56 41.56 11.30
N VAL A 80 19.61 40.64 12.28
CA VAL A 80 19.84 40.99 13.70
C VAL A 80 21.23 41.59 13.88
N LEU A 81 22.26 40.99 13.26
CA LEU A 81 23.64 41.48 13.33
C LEU A 81 23.83 42.84 12.66
N ARG A 82 23.11 43.15 11.57
CA ARG A 82 23.18 44.45 10.87
C ARG A 82 22.37 45.57 11.52
N GLY A 83 21.75 45.36 12.69
CA GLY A 83 20.96 46.38 13.37
C GLY A 83 19.75 46.88 12.56
N ALA A 84 19.23 46.07 11.63
CA ALA A 84 18.17 46.49 10.73
C ALA A 84 16.86 46.74 11.49
N ARG A 85 16.25 47.92 11.27
CA ARG A 85 14.99 48.36 11.93
C ARG A 85 13.88 47.31 11.86
N ALA A 86 12.98 47.37 12.84
CA ALA A 86 11.84 46.45 13.00
C ALA A 86 10.90 46.36 11.77
N THR A 87 11.00 47.29 10.81
CA THR A 87 10.15 47.39 9.62
C THR A 87 10.42 46.34 8.54
N THR A 88 11.58 45.66 8.54
CA THR A 88 11.85 44.60 7.55
C THR A 88 11.04 43.33 7.88
N ARG A 89 10.40 42.70 6.89
CA ARG A 89 9.58 41.49 7.11
C ARG A 89 10.46 40.29 7.48
N LYS A 90 10.16 39.57 8.57
CA LYS A 90 10.82 38.30 8.90
C LYS A 90 10.48 37.25 7.83
N ARG A 91 11.49 36.56 7.29
CA ARG A 91 11.24 35.42 6.39
C ARG A 91 10.92 34.19 7.22
N THR A 92 9.80 33.56 6.91
CA THR A 92 9.31 32.36 7.59
C THR A 92 8.98 31.28 6.59
N LEU A 93 9.18 30.01 6.97
CA LEU A 93 8.81 28.86 6.15
C LEU A 93 7.31 28.79 5.85
N ARG A 94 6.98 28.40 4.61
CA ARG A 94 5.62 28.06 4.17
C ARG A 94 5.11 26.81 4.92
N LEU A 95 3.79 26.69 5.05
CA LEU A 95 3.15 25.55 5.73
C LEU A 95 3.45 24.21 5.05
N SER A 96 3.53 24.19 3.71
CA SER A 96 3.92 23.01 2.93
C SER A 96 5.30 22.48 3.35
N HIS A 97 6.30 23.36 3.37
CA HIS A 97 7.68 22.99 3.75
C HIS A 97 7.79 22.51 5.19
N LYS A 98 6.91 22.98 6.09
CA LYS A 98 6.82 22.46 7.46
C LYS A 98 6.24 21.05 7.50
N CYS A 99 5.20 20.78 6.72
CA CYS A 99 4.60 19.45 6.59
C CYS A 99 5.62 18.44 6.05
N ASP A 100 6.35 18.81 5.00
CA ASP A 100 7.38 17.96 4.38
C ASP A 100 8.52 17.64 5.36
N LEU A 101 8.97 18.65 6.14
CA LEU A 101 10.00 18.46 7.16
C LEU A 101 9.51 17.57 8.30
N VAL A 102 8.26 17.70 8.74
CA VAL A 102 7.67 16.83 9.78
C VAL A 102 7.54 15.39 9.27
N LYS A 103 7.09 15.18 8.03
CA LYS A 103 7.04 13.84 7.41
C LYS A 103 8.42 13.21 7.32
N ALA A 104 9.42 13.98 6.88
CA ALA A 104 10.80 13.51 6.81
C ALA A 104 11.39 13.21 8.20
N ALA A 105 11.07 14.01 9.22
CA ALA A 105 11.49 13.77 10.60
C ALA A 105 10.85 12.49 11.17
N ILE A 106 9.56 12.25 10.89
CA ILE A 106 8.89 10.99 11.28
C ILE A 106 9.55 9.82 10.57
N LEU A 107 9.76 9.90 9.25
CA LEU A 107 10.41 8.84 8.46
C LEU A 107 11.81 8.52 9.00
N GLY A 108 12.67 9.53 9.16
CA GLY A 108 14.03 9.37 9.69
C GLY A 108 14.04 8.84 11.13
N GLY A 109 13.16 9.36 11.99
CA GLY A 109 13.00 8.90 13.37
C GLY A 109 12.57 7.43 13.44
N THR A 110 11.60 7.02 12.62
CA THR A 110 11.16 5.63 12.52
C THR A 110 12.32 4.75 12.06
N LEU A 111 13.07 5.12 11.03
CA LEU A 111 14.19 4.31 10.53
C LEU A 111 15.26 4.07 11.62
N VAL A 112 15.61 5.11 12.39
CA VAL A 112 16.58 4.99 13.50
C VAL A 112 16.05 4.09 14.61
N LEU A 113 14.79 4.25 15.00
CA LEU A 113 14.16 3.42 16.03
C LEU A 113 14.01 1.96 15.57
N LEU A 114 13.56 1.76 14.33
CA LEU A 114 13.38 0.44 13.74
C LEU A 114 14.72 -0.29 13.61
N HIS A 115 15.80 0.42 13.27
CA HIS A 115 17.15 -0.17 13.26
C HIS A 115 17.57 -0.70 14.64
N LYS A 116 17.22 -0.01 15.72
CA LYS A 116 17.53 -0.44 17.09
C LYS A 116 16.64 -1.57 17.60
N VAL A 117 15.38 -1.61 17.18
CA VAL A 117 14.37 -2.57 17.70
C VAL A 117 14.36 -3.88 16.90
N THR A 118 14.58 -3.84 15.58
CA THR A 118 14.37 -4.99 14.69
C THR A 118 15.66 -5.68 14.29
N ASP A 119 15.85 -6.91 14.79
CA ASP A 119 16.89 -7.85 14.33
C ASP A 119 16.24 -8.96 13.49
N ALA A 120 16.38 -8.90 12.16
CA ALA A 120 15.76 -9.87 11.24
C ALA A 120 16.06 -11.32 11.61
N SER A 121 17.32 -11.62 11.95
CA SER A 121 17.76 -12.96 12.29
C SER A 121 17.06 -13.50 13.54
N LYS A 122 16.95 -12.70 14.60
CA LYS A 122 16.28 -13.11 15.84
C LYS A 122 14.79 -13.35 15.61
N MET A 123 14.15 -12.45 14.87
CA MET A 123 12.73 -12.57 14.53
C MET A 123 12.47 -13.81 13.68
N TYR A 124 13.29 -14.07 12.67
CA TYR A 124 13.17 -15.25 11.81
C TYR A 124 13.33 -16.56 12.59
N HIS A 125 14.34 -16.67 13.46
CA HIS A 125 14.54 -17.87 14.27
C HIS A 125 13.43 -18.05 15.31
N GLY A 126 12.94 -16.95 15.88
CA GLY A 126 11.82 -16.95 16.81
C GLY A 126 10.52 -17.45 16.18
N VAL A 127 10.23 -17.05 14.94
CA VAL A 127 9.05 -17.48 14.18
C VAL A 127 9.20 -18.90 13.64
N ARG A 128 10.37 -19.26 13.10
CA ARG A 128 10.64 -20.60 12.54
C ARG A 128 10.56 -21.71 13.59
N GLY A 129 10.89 -21.41 14.86
CA GLY A 129 10.83 -22.38 15.96
C GLY A 129 9.42 -22.63 16.51
N GLN A 130 8.39 -21.96 15.99
CA GLN A 130 7.01 -22.14 16.45
C GLN A 130 6.32 -23.33 15.77
N GLU A 131 5.29 -23.86 16.44
CA GLU A 131 4.40 -24.87 15.86
C GLU A 131 3.51 -24.27 14.77
N THR A 132 3.12 -25.08 13.78
CA THR A 132 2.32 -24.64 12.62
C THR A 132 1.00 -23.99 13.00
N ILE A 133 0.32 -24.50 14.03
CA ILE A 133 -0.94 -23.93 14.55
C ILE A 133 -0.70 -22.53 15.15
N LYS A 134 0.38 -22.34 15.91
CA LYS A 134 0.74 -21.03 16.48
C LYS A 134 1.08 -20.02 15.39
N LEU A 135 1.74 -20.49 14.33
CA LEU A 135 2.07 -19.67 13.17
C LEU A 135 0.81 -19.24 12.39
N TYR A 136 -0.18 -20.12 12.25
CA TYR A 136 -1.50 -19.76 11.68
C TYR A 136 -2.24 -18.70 12.50
N VAL A 137 -2.25 -18.83 13.83
CA VAL A 137 -2.85 -17.80 14.70
C VAL A 137 -2.09 -16.47 14.58
N LEU A 138 -0.76 -16.52 14.48
CA LEU A 138 0.06 -15.34 14.30
C LEU A 138 -0.27 -14.60 12.99
N PHE A 139 -0.50 -15.30 11.88
CA PHE A 139 -0.94 -14.67 10.63
C PHE A 139 -2.26 -13.91 10.81
N ASN A 140 -3.27 -14.54 11.41
CA ASN A 140 -4.56 -13.90 11.69
C ASN A 140 -4.44 -12.66 12.58
N VAL A 141 -3.62 -12.73 13.63
CA VAL A 141 -3.42 -11.61 14.54
C VAL A 141 -2.70 -10.45 13.83
N LEU A 142 -1.71 -10.76 12.98
CA LEU A 142 -0.98 -9.74 12.21
C LEU A 142 -1.87 -9.07 11.16
N GLU A 143 -2.73 -9.82 10.50
CA GLU A 143 -3.70 -9.29 9.53
C GLU A 143 -4.70 -8.33 10.19
N ILE A 144 -5.27 -8.72 11.34
CA ILE A 144 -6.16 -7.86 12.13
C ILE A 144 -5.41 -6.62 12.62
N ALA A 145 -4.16 -6.78 13.07
CA ALA A 145 -3.34 -5.68 13.53
C ALA A 145 -3.03 -4.68 12.40
N ASP A 146 -2.76 -5.14 11.19
CA ASP A 146 -2.55 -4.29 10.02
C ASP A 146 -3.83 -3.49 9.69
N ARG A 147 -4.99 -4.14 9.61
CA ARG A 147 -6.28 -3.48 9.37
C ARG A 147 -6.59 -2.41 10.43
N LEU A 148 -6.32 -2.70 11.71
CA LEU A 148 -6.48 -1.73 12.80
C LEU A 148 -5.50 -0.56 12.67
N CYS A 149 -4.24 -0.84 12.35
CA CYS A 149 -3.21 0.19 12.15
C CYS A 149 -3.53 1.09 10.95
N CYS A 150 -4.02 0.53 9.84
CA CYS A 150 -4.42 1.30 8.66
C CYS A 150 -5.56 2.28 8.97
N SER A 151 -6.57 1.83 9.72
CA SER A 151 -7.68 2.71 10.15
C SER A 151 -7.20 3.82 11.09
N PHE A 152 -6.51 3.47 12.17
CA PHE A 152 -6.03 4.44 13.17
C PHE A 152 -5.00 5.43 12.60
N GLY A 153 -4.16 4.96 11.67
CA GLY A 153 -3.11 5.76 11.05
C GLY A 153 -3.62 6.94 10.24
N GLN A 154 -4.73 6.75 9.53
CA GLN A 154 -5.34 7.80 8.71
C GLN A 154 -5.83 8.95 9.59
N ASP A 155 -6.59 8.64 10.64
CA ASP A 155 -7.11 9.63 11.58
C ASP A 155 -5.98 10.41 12.28
N LEU A 156 -4.90 9.71 12.63
CA LEU A 156 -3.76 10.30 13.32
C LEU A 156 -2.96 11.23 12.40
N GLN A 157 -2.68 10.81 11.17
CA GLN A 157 -2.00 11.63 10.18
C GLN A 157 -2.83 12.84 9.79
N ASP A 158 -4.15 12.69 9.63
CA ASP A 158 -5.06 13.80 9.33
C ASP A 158 -5.11 14.83 10.45
N SER A 159 -5.11 14.36 11.70
CA SER A 159 -5.04 15.22 12.88
C SER A 159 -3.71 15.98 12.98
N LEU A 160 -2.58 15.32 12.66
CA LEU A 160 -1.26 15.94 12.69
C LEU A 160 -1.09 16.97 11.57
N PHE A 161 -1.48 16.62 10.34
CA PHE A 161 -1.29 17.46 9.15
C PHE A 161 -2.43 18.47 8.92
N SER A 162 -3.43 18.50 9.82
CA SER A 162 -4.48 19.51 9.80
C SER A 162 -3.91 20.93 9.89
N ARG A 163 -4.51 21.85 9.13
CA ARG A 163 -4.18 23.29 9.17
C ARG A 163 -4.35 23.87 10.57
N GLN A 164 -5.19 23.28 11.42
CA GLN A 164 -5.39 23.75 12.79
C GLN A 164 -4.22 23.38 13.71
N THR A 165 -3.55 22.25 13.45
CA THR A 165 -2.45 21.73 14.26
C THR A 165 -1.11 22.35 13.87
N LEU A 166 -0.83 22.46 12.56
CA LEU A 166 0.42 23.03 12.03
C LEU A 166 0.31 24.53 11.68
N GLY A 167 -0.90 25.07 11.65
CA GLY A 167 -1.17 26.47 11.35
C GLY A 167 -0.86 27.39 12.53
N ARG A 168 -0.59 28.66 12.19
CA ARG A 168 -0.28 29.69 13.18
C ARG A 168 -1.57 30.16 13.84
N ARG A 169 -1.78 29.80 15.11
CA ARG A 169 -2.85 30.38 15.92
C ARG A 169 -2.55 31.86 16.22
N THR A 170 -3.55 32.72 16.08
CA THR A 170 -3.46 34.18 16.26
C THR A 170 -3.32 34.61 17.73
N ASP A 171 -3.59 33.70 18.67
CA ASP A 171 -3.69 33.98 20.11
C ASP A 171 -2.35 34.15 20.86
N GLY A 172 -1.19 34.06 20.18
CA GLY A 172 0.12 34.34 20.78
C GLY A 172 0.63 33.36 21.86
N SER A 173 -0.24 32.54 22.46
CA SER A 173 0.14 31.44 23.35
C SER A 173 0.72 30.29 22.53
N ARG A 174 1.96 29.89 22.80
CA ARG A 174 2.67 28.83 22.07
C ARG A 174 2.67 27.50 22.83
N PRO A 175 1.60 26.66 22.76
CA PRO A 175 1.75 25.29 23.19
C PRO A 175 2.32 24.47 22.02
N HIS A 176 3.63 24.57 21.79
CA HIS A 176 4.36 23.64 20.90
C HIS A 176 4.17 22.17 21.33
N LEU A 177 3.70 21.94 22.57
CA LEU A 177 3.37 20.65 23.14
C LEU A 177 2.32 19.88 22.34
N ARG A 178 1.26 20.52 21.82
CA ARG A 178 0.20 19.81 21.07
C ARG A 178 0.70 19.21 19.75
N PRO A 179 1.31 19.98 18.83
CA PRO A 179 1.87 19.41 17.60
C PRO A 179 3.04 18.45 17.89
N ALA A 180 3.85 18.70 18.93
CA ALA A 180 4.91 17.78 19.33
C ALA A 180 4.36 16.45 19.87
N ALA A 181 3.32 16.46 20.70
CA ALA A 181 2.67 15.26 21.23
C ALA A 181 2.00 14.45 20.12
N LEU A 182 1.29 15.11 19.18
CA LEU A 182 0.72 14.44 18.01
C LEU A 182 1.80 13.89 17.07
N GLY A 183 2.91 14.61 16.92
CA GLY A 183 4.08 14.13 16.16
C GLY A 183 4.72 12.90 16.80
N ALA A 184 4.89 12.89 18.12
CA ALA A 184 5.41 11.74 18.87
C ALA A 184 4.46 10.54 18.81
N LEU A 185 3.14 10.77 18.92
CA LEU A 185 2.13 9.73 18.76
C LEU A 185 2.16 9.14 17.35
N THR A 186 2.28 9.99 16.32
CA THR A 186 2.42 9.55 14.92
C THR A 186 3.70 8.75 14.71
N LEU A 187 4.81 9.18 15.29
CA LEU A 187 6.08 8.44 15.26
C LEU A 187 5.92 7.04 15.90
N ALA A 188 5.34 6.97 17.10
CA ALA A 188 5.10 5.71 17.80
C ALA A 188 4.19 4.78 16.99
N TYR A 189 3.13 5.32 16.39
CA TYR A 189 2.25 4.59 15.48
C TYR A 189 3.00 4.03 14.27
N VAL A 190 3.78 4.86 13.55
CA VAL A 190 4.50 4.42 12.35
C VAL A 190 5.53 3.34 12.72
N VAL A 191 6.19 3.45 13.89
CA VAL A 191 7.07 2.39 14.41
C VAL A 191 6.30 1.10 14.67
N ALA A 192 5.18 1.17 15.40
CA ALA A 192 4.36 0.00 15.72
C ALA A 192 3.84 -0.69 14.45
N HIS A 193 3.30 0.07 13.51
CA HIS A 193 2.80 -0.47 12.24
C HIS A 193 3.93 -1.07 11.39
N SER A 194 5.11 -0.41 11.34
CA SER A 194 6.27 -0.98 10.66
C SER A 194 6.71 -2.31 11.27
N VAL A 195 6.58 -2.48 12.59
CA VAL A 195 6.87 -3.76 13.26
C VAL A 195 5.85 -4.84 12.88
N VAL A 196 4.56 -4.50 12.80
CA VAL A 196 3.51 -5.44 12.32
C VAL A 196 3.84 -5.91 10.89
N LEU A 197 4.12 -4.98 9.98
CA LEU A 197 4.51 -5.30 8.60
C LEU A 197 5.80 -6.12 8.53
N PHE A 198 6.77 -5.87 9.42
CA PHE A 198 8.00 -6.65 9.49
C PHE A 198 7.73 -8.09 9.94
N TYR A 199 6.88 -8.28 10.95
CA TYR A 199 6.45 -9.62 11.35
C TYR A 199 5.67 -10.34 10.24
N GLN A 200 4.83 -9.62 9.50
CA GLN A 200 4.10 -10.17 8.35
C GLN A 200 5.06 -10.63 7.24
N LEU A 201 6.08 -9.82 6.92
CA LEU A 201 7.14 -10.21 5.97
C LEU A 201 7.91 -11.45 6.45
N ILE A 202 8.31 -11.51 7.72
CA ILE A 202 9.09 -12.63 8.27
C ILE A 202 8.27 -13.91 8.33
N THR A 203 7.01 -13.83 8.76
CA THR A 203 6.10 -14.98 8.78
C THR A 203 5.84 -15.50 7.37
N LEU A 204 5.59 -14.61 6.41
CA LEU A 204 5.44 -14.96 5.00
C LEU A 204 6.73 -15.57 4.42
N ASN A 205 7.90 -15.06 4.79
CA ASN A 205 9.19 -15.62 4.37
C ASN A 205 9.42 -17.03 4.94
N VAL A 206 9.05 -17.28 6.19
CA VAL A 206 9.09 -18.63 6.79
C VAL A 206 8.11 -19.56 6.07
N ALA A 207 6.92 -19.06 5.71
CA ALA A 207 5.91 -19.81 4.99
C ALA A 207 6.39 -20.28 3.61
N VAL A 208 6.85 -19.33 2.80
CA VAL A 208 7.32 -19.58 1.44
C VAL A 208 8.53 -20.51 1.40
N ASN A 209 9.41 -20.42 2.40
CA ASN A 209 10.62 -21.26 2.48
C ASN A 209 10.44 -22.52 3.32
N SER A 210 9.24 -22.80 3.84
CA SER A 210 9.00 -24.03 4.59
C SER A 210 8.89 -25.23 3.64
N TYR A 211 9.55 -26.33 3.98
CA TYR A 211 9.54 -27.56 3.17
C TYR A 211 8.17 -28.25 3.19
N SER A 212 7.30 -27.93 4.16
CA SER A 212 5.96 -28.47 4.26
C SER A 212 4.96 -27.56 3.58
N ASN A 213 4.37 -28.03 2.48
CA ASN A 213 3.22 -27.37 1.85
C ASN A 213 2.07 -27.12 2.84
N ALA A 214 2.04 -27.84 3.97
CA ALA A 214 1.05 -27.68 5.03
C ALA A 214 0.88 -26.21 5.50
N LEU A 215 1.95 -25.42 5.59
CA LEU A 215 1.82 -24.03 6.05
C LEU A 215 1.19 -23.13 4.97
N LEU A 216 1.56 -23.35 3.70
CA LEU A 216 0.97 -22.66 2.56
C LEU A 216 -0.50 -23.07 2.40
N THR A 217 -0.82 -24.35 2.58
CA THR A 217 -2.20 -24.86 2.61
C THR A 217 -3.02 -24.26 3.75
N LEU A 218 -2.41 -24.00 4.92
CA LEU A 218 -3.09 -23.33 6.02
C LEU A 218 -3.37 -21.85 5.72
N LEU A 219 -2.47 -21.15 5.03
CA LEU A 219 -2.71 -19.79 4.54
C LEU A 219 -3.87 -19.76 3.52
N LEU A 220 -3.89 -20.71 2.59
CA LEU A 220 -5.01 -20.88 1.65
C LEU A 220 -6.32 -21.20 2.38
N SER A 221 -6.27 -21.95 3.49
CA SER A 221 -7.46 -22.22 4.29
C SER A 221 -8.00 -20.97 4.99
N ASN A 222 -7.14 -19.99 5.31
CA ASN A 222 -7.55 -18.72 5.90
C ASN A 222 -8.43 -17.93 4.91
N GLN A 223 -8.06 -17.96 3.63
CA GLN A 223 -8.83 -17.31 2.58
C GLN A 223 -10.26 -17.84 2.45
N PHE A 224 -10.50 -19.13 2.76
CA PHE A 224 -11.86 -19.68 2.82
C PHE A 224 -12.68 -19.18 4.02
N VAL A 225 -12.03 -18.87 5.14
CA VAL A 225 -12.70 -18.25 6.30
C VAL A 225 -13.14 -16.82 5.96
N GLU A 226 -12.29 -16.07 5.26
CA GLU A 226 -12.61 -14.73 4.79
C GLU A 226 -13.74 -14.71 3.74
N ILE A 227 -13.71 -15.65 2.78
CA ILE A 227 -14.82 -15.86 1.84
C ILE A 227 -16.12 -16.14 2.61
N LYS A 228 -16.10 -17.05 3.60
CA LYS A 228 -17.30 -17.39 4.37
C LYS A 228 -17.85 -16.17 5.13
N GLY A 229 -16.98 -15.33 5.70
CA GLY A 229 -17.40 -14.13 6.45
C GLY A 229 -18.04 -13.04 5.58
N SER A 230 -17.65 -12.95 4.31
CA SER A 230 -18.11 -11.92 3.38
C SER A 230 -19.33 -12.38 2.55
N VAL A 231 -19.35 -13.61 2.03
CA VAL A 231 -20.36 -14.04 1.04
C VAL A 231 -21.81 -14.04 1.56
N PHE A 232 -22.03 -14.27 2.85
CA PHE A 232 -23.37 -14.28 3.45
C PHE A 232 -23.85 -12.90 3.94
N LYS A 233 -23.01 -11.87 3.80
CA LYS A 233 -23.33 -10.52 4.26
C LYS A 233 -24.02 -9.72 3.14
N LYS A 234 -25.02 -8.93 3.52
CA LYS A 234 -25.62 -7.94 2.62
C LYS A 234 -24.65 -6.77 2.43
N PHE A 235 -24.30 -6.47 1.19
CA PHE A 235 -23.40 -5.38 0.82
C PHE A 235 -24.16 -4.29 0.07
N GLU A 236 -23.98 -3.06 0.52
CA GLU A 236 -24.32 -1.85 -0.23
C GLU A 236 -23.16 -1.50 -1.18
N LYS A 237 -23.43 -0.61 -2.14
CA LYS A 237 -22.41 -0.22 -3.14
C LYS A 237 -21.23 0.50 -2.50
N GLU A 238 -21.45 1.32 -1.46
CA GLU A 238 -20.36 1.96 -0.71
C GLU A 238 -19.52 0.93 0.04
N ASN A 239 -20.17 -0.05 0.67
CA ASN A 239 -19.48 -1.11 1.41
C ASN A 239 -18.67 -2.02 0.46
N LEU A 240 -19.20 -2.30 -0.73
CA LEU A 240 -18.48 -3.02 -1.78
C LEU A 240 -17.28 -2.23 -2.29
N PHE A 241 -17.41 -0.90 -2.43
CA PHE A 241 -16.30 -0.04 -2.82
C PHE A 241 -15.18 -0.04 -1.76
N GLN A 242 -15.53 0.08 -0.48
CA GLN A 242 -14.55 0.03 0.61
C GLN A 242 -13.83 -1.33 0.69
N LEU A 243 -14.57 -2.43 0.51
CA LEU A 243 -13.98 -3.78 0.40
C LEU A 243 -12.98 -3.86 -0.76
N THR A 244 -13.38 -3.40 -1.94
CA THR A 244 -12.50 -3.39 -3.13
C THR A 244 -11.24 -2.56 -2.90
N CYS A 245 -11.36 -1.41 -2.20
CA CYS A 245 -10.20 -0.58 -1.85
C CYS A 245 -9.24 -1.29 -0.89
N ALA A 246 -9.77 -2.00 0.12
CA ALA A 246 -8.96 -2.79 1.03
C ALA A 246 -8.23 -3.92 0.29
N ASP A 247 -8.92 -4.66 -0.57
CA ASP A 247 -8.34 -5.75 -1.37
C ASP A 247 -7.22 -5.26 -2.31
N ILE A 248 -7.36 -4.05 -2.87
CA ILE A 248 -6.30 -3.40 -3.67
C ILE A 248 -5.04 -3.17 -2.84
N VAL A 249 -5.20 -2.63 -1.62
CA VAL A 249 -4.08 -2.35 -0.72
C VAL A 249 -3.42 -3.65 -0.28
N GLU A 250 -4.22 -4.65 0.08
CA GLU A 250 -3.77 -5.97 0.51
C GLU A 250 -2.96 -6.66 -0.60
N ARG A 251 -3.49 -6.72 -1.84
CA ARG A 251 -2.77 -7.27 -3.00
C ARG A 251 -1.47 -6.52 -3.30
N PHE A 252 -1.47 -5.20 -3.21
CA PHE A 252 -0.26 -4.41 -3.42
C PHE A 252 0.80 -4.72 -2.35
N GLN A 253 0.42 -4.75 -1.07
CA GLN A 253 1.33 -5.06 0.04
C GLN A 253 1.85 -6.50 -0.04
N LEU A 254 0.97 -7.48 -0.27
CA LEU A 254 1.34 -8.89 -0.46
C LEU A 254 2.29 -9.06 -1.65
N GLY A 255 1.96 -8.46 -2.80
CA GLY A 255 2.79 -8.46 -3.99
C GLY A 255 4.17 -7.87 -3.74
N LEU A 256 4.25 -6.73 -3.04
CA LEU A 256 5.53 -6.12 -2.70
C LEU A 256 6.35 -6.98 -1.73
N MET A 257 5.73 -7.54 -0.69
CA MET A 257 6.41 -8.42 0.28
C MET A 257 6.94 -9.69 -0.38
N LEU A 258 6.12 -10.33 -1.22
CA LEU A 258 6.53 -11.51 -1.99
C LEU A 258 7.62 -11.19 -2.99
N PHE A 259 7.56 -10.04 -3.66
CA PHE A 259 8.63 -9.57 -4.54
C PHE A 259 9.95 -9.41 -3.78
N ILE A 260 9.92 -8.79 -2.60
CA ILE A 260 11.10 -8.64 -1.73
C ILE A 260 11.64 -10.00 -1.27
N ILE A 261 10.76 -10.94 -0.88
CA ILE A 261 11.15 -12.31 -0.50
C ILE A 261 11.80 -13.03 -1.68
N SER A 262 11.19 -12.97 -2.86
CA SER A 262 11.73 -13.59 -4.08
C SER A 262 13.07 -12.98 -4.47
N LEU A 263 13.25 -11.66 -4.37
CA LEU A 263 14.54 -11.00 -4.59
C LEU A 263 15.59 -11.44 -3.56
N ARG A 264 15.25 -11.53 -2.26
CA ARG A 264 16.17 -12.03 -1.23
C ARG A 264 16.56 -13.49 -1.49
N ASN A 265 15.59 -14.33 -1.84
CA ASN A 265 15.80 -15.72 -2.19
C ASN A 265 16.67 -15.87 -3.45
N LEU A 266 16.48 -14.99 -4.44
CA LEU A 266 17.32 -14.93 -5.63
C LEU A 266 18.76 -14.59 -5.27
N ILE A 267 18.99 -13.55 -4.47
CA ILE A 267 20.33 -13.13 -4.02
C ILE A 267 21.01 -14.22 -3.19
N ALA A 268 20.28 -14.89 -2.29
CA ALA A 268 20.84 -15.95 -1.44
C ALA A 268 21.23 -17.22 -2.21
N ARG A 269 20.52 -17.53 -3.32
CA ARG A 269 20.77 -18.71 -4.15
C ARG A 269 21.69 -18.43 -5.33
N SER A 270 21.77 -17.18 -5.77
CA SER A 270 22.83 -16.77 -6.68
C SER A 270 24.14 -16.88 -5.93
N SER A 271 24.95 -17.90 -6.22
CA SER A 271 26.34 -18.00 -5.79
C SER A 271 27.25 -16.91 -6.37
N LEU A 272 26.67 -15.83 -6.92
CA LEU A 272 27.39 -14.61 -7.22
C LEU A 272 27.60 -13.88 -5.90
N PRO A 273 28.85 -13.71 -5.44
CA PRO A 273 29.12 -12.90 -4.25
C PRO A 273 28.53 -11.52 -4.49
N SER A 274 27.67 -11.07 -3.56
CA SER A 274 27.16 -9.70 -3.35
C SER A 274 27.23 -8.80 -4.58
N LEU A 275 26.04 -8.41 -5.08
CA LEU A 275 25.73 -7.51 -6.20
C LEU A 275 26.53 -6.20 -6.19
N SER A 276 27.82 -6.33 -6.44
CA SER A 276 28.81 -5.28 -6.55
C SER A 276 29.09 -5.12 -8.05
N LEU A 277 28.01 -4.86 -8.79
CA LEU A 277 28.08 -4.38 -10.17
C LEU A 277 28.97 -3.13 -10.29
N LEU A 278 29.17 -2.40 -9.18
CA LEU A 278 30.06 -1.25 -9.10
C LEU A 278 31.53 -1.57 -8.73
N SER A 279 31.85 -2.77 -8.21
CA SER A 279 33.22 -3.11 -7.80
C SER A 279 34.05 -3.75 -8.95
N TYR A 280 33.39 -4.29 -9.97
CA TYR A 280 34.05 -4.93 -11.12
C TYR A 280 34.29 -4.00 -12.32
N LEU A 281 33.92 -2.72 -12.23
CA LEU A 281 34.13 -1.75 -13.31
C LEU A 281 35.61 -1.43 -13.65
N PRO A 282 36.64 -1.68 -12.81
CA PRO A 282 38.03 -1.42 -13.22
C PRO A 282 38.88 -2.65 -13.59
N SER A 283 38.32 -3.87 -13.76
CA SER A 283 39.12 -5.03 -14.20
C SER A 283 38.40 -5.93 -15.21
N LEU A 284 37.97 -5.32 -16.33
CA LEU A 284 37.58 -6.04 -17.55
C LEU A 284 38.82 -6.68 -18.20
N SER A 285 39.22 -7.85 -17.71
CA SER A 285 39.94 -8.84 -18.52
C SER A 285 38.92 -9.85 -19.08
N PRO A 286 38.82 -10.07 -20.40
CA PRO A 286 37.70 -10.80 -21.01
C PRO A 286 37.65 -12.33 -20.76
N SER A 287 38.53 -12.89 -19.95
CA SER A 287 38.77 -14.35 -19.90
C SER A 287 38.26 -15.06 -18.63
N SER A 288 37.54 -14.38 -17.73
CA SER A 288 37.08 -14.97 -16.46
C SER A 288 35.57 -14.84 -16.19
N LEU A 289 34.77 -14.39 -17.17
CA LEU A 289 33.32 -14.39 -17.05
C LEU A 289 32.78 -15.80 -17.39
N PRO A 290 32.16 -16.53 -16.43
CA PRO A 290 31.46 -17.76 -16.78
C PRO A 290 30.31 -17.42 -17.76
N PRO A 291 30.02 -18.26 -18.75
CA PRO A 291 28.89 -18.01 -19.64
C PRO A 291 27.61 -18.11 -18.81
N LEU A 292 26.97 -16.96 -18.58
CA LEU A 292 25.63 -16.90 -18.02
C LEU A 292 24.67 -17.52 -19.05
N SER A 293 24.51 -18.83 -18.99
CA SER A 293 23.58 -19.54 -19.86
C SER A 293 22.16 -19.10 -19.51
N LEU A 294 21.43 -18.56 -20.51
CA LEU A 294 20.03 -18.15 -20.38
C LEU A 294 19.14 -19.21 -19.69
N PRO A 295 19.33 -20.53 -19.92
CA PRO A 295 18.57 -21.57 -19.21
C PRO A 295 18.82 -21.60 -17.70
N ALA A 296 20.05 -21.33 -17.24
CA ALA A 296 20.37 -21.28 -15.81
C ALA A 296 19.77 -20.04 -15.13
N LEU A 297 19.74 -18.89 -15.82
CA LEU A 297 19.06 -17.70 -15.31
C LEU A 297 17.55 -17.92 -15.22
N LEU A 298 16.95 -18.54 -16.25
CA LEU A 298 15.52 -18.86 -16.26
C LEU A 298 15.16 -19.85 -15.15
N SER A 299 16.00 -20.86 -14.88
CA SER A 299 15.76 -21.83 -13.81
C SER A 299 15.88 -21.20 -12.41
N LEU A 300 16.86 -20.30 -12.20
CA LEU A 300 17.00 -19.54 -10.95
C LEU A 300 15.83 -18.59 -10.70
N LEU A 301 15.38 -17.88 -11.73
CA LEU A 301 14.19 -17.02 -11.65
C LEU A 301 12.94 -17.84 -11.37
N HIS A 302 12.74 -18.95 -12.10
CA HIS A 302 11.60 -19.82 -11.87
C HIS A 302 11.59 -20.37 -10.44
N GLN A 303 12.72 -20.85 -9.92
CA GLN A 303 12.79 -21.41 -8.57
C GLN A 303 12.61 -20.34 -7.46
N SER A 304 12.96 -19.08 -7.71
CA SER A 304 12.83 -17.98 -6.72
C SER A 304 11.44 -17.33 -6.73
N PHE A 305 10.80 -17.22 -7.88
CA PHE A 305 9.49 -16.58 -8.03
C PHE A 305 8.31 -17.56 -8.01
N SER A 306 8.50 -18.83 -8.34
CA SER A 306 7.42 -19.83 -8.36
C SER A 306 6.51 -19.82 -7.12
N PRO A 307 7.01 -19.88 -5.88
CA PRO A 307 6.12 -19.90 -4.71
C PRO A 307 5.39 -18.55 -4.52
N ALA A 308 6.03 -17.42 -4.86
CA ALA A 308 5.38 -16.11 -4.82
C ALA A 308 4.24 -16.01 -5.84
N VAL A 309 4.44 -16.53 -7.05
CA VAL A 309 3.41 -16.56 -8.10
C VAL A 309 2.24 -17.43 -7.66
N VAL A 310 2.48 -18.60 -7.06
CA VAL A 310 1.41 -19.48 -6.57
C VAL A 310 0.56 -18.76 -5.53
N VAL A 311 1.17 -18.10 -4.55
CA VAL A 311 0.46 -17.35 -3.50
C VAL A 311 -0.35 -16.18 -4.09
N LEU A 312 0.23 -15.43 -5.03
CA LEU A 312 -0.50 -14.33 -5.70
C LEU A 312 -1.66 -14.83 -6.56
N CYS A 313 -1.46 -15.90 -7.32
CA CYS A 313 -2.53 -16.48 -8.14
C CYS A 313 -3.66 -17.02 -7.28
N SER A 314 -3.37 -17.62 -6.12
CA SER A 314 -4.41 -18.05 -5.19
C SER A 314 -5.17 -16.89 -4.59
N GLU A 315 -4.49 -15.79 -4.25
CA GLU A 315 -5.14 -14.57 -3.75
C GLU A 315 -6.09 -14.00 -4.80
N CYS A 316 -5.63 -13.91 -6.06
CA CYS A 316 -6.47 -13.44 -7.16
C CYS A 316 -7.72 -14.32 -7.35
N ALA A 317 -7.55 -15.65 -7.29
CA ALA A 317 -8.66 -16.59 -7.45
C ALA A 317 -9.68 -16.47 -6.31
N VAL A 318 -9.21 -16.31 -5.07
CA VAL A 318 -10.04 -16.11 -3.88
C VAL A 318 -10.87 -14.84 -4.00
N ASP A 319 -10.25 -13.73 -4.38
CA ASP A 319 -10.94 -12.45 -4.57
C ASP A 319 -11.95 -12.49 -5.72
N TRP A 320 -11.60 -13.12 -6.84
CA TRP A 320 -12.55 -13.33 -7.93
C TRP A 320 -13.78 -14.08 -7.45
N LEU A 321 -13.59 -15.12 -6.65
CA LEU A 321 -14.66 -15.91 -6.05
C LEU A 321 -15.48 -15.07 -5.06
N LYS A 322 -14.80 -14.38 -4.14
CA LYS A 322 -15.37 -13.48 -3.13
C LYS A 322 -16.29 -12.46 -3.77
N HIS A 323 -15.77 -11.69 -4.74
CA HIS A 323 -16.54 -10.67 -5.43
C HIS A 323 -17.66 -11.24 -6.30
N ALA A 324 -17.43 -12.35 -7.00
CA ALA A 324 -18.46 -12.97 -7.84
C ALA A 324 -19.67 -13.45 -7.01
N PHE A 325 -19.42 -14.01 -5.82
CA PHE A 325 -20.48 -14.39 -4.89
C PHE A 325 -21.15 -13.18 -4.23
N ILE A 326 -20.39 -12.16 -3.82
CA ILE A 326 -20.98 -10.92 -3.25
C ILE A 326 -21.90 -10.25 -4.26
N THR A 327 -21.47 -10.09 -5.52
CA THR A 327 -22.31 -9.49 -6.57
C THR A 327 -23.52 -10.33 -6.91
N LYS A 328 -23.38 -11.67 -6.89
CA LYS A 328 -24.50 -12.60 -7.12
C LYS A 328 -25.54 -12.52 -6.00
N PHE A 329 -25.11 -12.56 -4.75
CA PHE A 329 -26.00 -12.54 -3.57
C PHE A 329 -26.70 -11.18 -3.40
N ASN A 330 -26.03 -10.08 -3.76
CA ASN A 330 -26.57 -8.73 -3.63
C ASN A 330 -27.21 -8.19 -4.92
N HIS A 331 -27.31 -8.99 -5.98
CA HIS A 331 -27.85 -8.59 -7.29
C HIS A 331 -27.19 -7.34 -7.88
N ILE A 332 -25.86 -7.24 -7.76
CA ILE A 332 -25.08 -6.10 -8.27
C ILE A 332 -24.50 -6.47 -9.63
N ARG A 333 -24.72 -5.62 -10.64
CA ARG A 333 -24.13 -5.79 -11.98
C ARG A 333 -22.61 -5.52 -11.96
N PRO A 334 -21.79 -6.25 -12.74
CA PRO A 334 -20.34 -6.08 -12.79
C PRO A 334 -19.90 -4.68 -13.26
N GLY A 335 -20.72 -3.98 -14.04
CA GLY A 335 -20.45 -2.60 -14.47
C GLY A 335 -20.35 -1.56 -13.34
N VAL A 336 -20.60 -1.94 -12.08
CA VAL A 336 -20.36 -1.08 -10.91
C VAL A 336 -18.85 -0.83 -10.69
N TYR A 337 -17.99 -1.80 -10.99
CA TYR A 337 -16.53 -1.62 -10.86
C TYR A 337 -15.99 -0.54 -11.80
N GLY A 338 -16.56 -0.38 -13.00
CA GLY A 338 -16.23 0.74 -13.89
C GLY A 338 -16.52 2.10 -13.26
N ARG A 339 -17.64 2.25 -12.55
CA ARG A 339 -17.94 3.50 -11.82
C ARG A 339 -16.98 3.74 -10.66
N PHE A 340 -16.50 2.68 -10.02
CA PHE A 340 -15.50 2.80 -8.96
C PHE A 340 -14.17 3.30 -9.53
N VAL A 341 -13.78 2.85 -10.73
CA VAL A 341 -12.63 3.43 -11.46
C VAL A 341 -12.86 4.91 -11.76
N ASP A 342 -14.04 5.29 -12.27
CA ASP A 342 -14.37 6.70 -12.54
C ASP A 342 -14.26 7.57 -11.28
N VAL A 343 -14.70 7.04 -10.14
CA VAL A 343 -14.61 7.71 -8.84
C VAL A 343 -13.14 7.88 -8.40
N LEU A 344 -12.29 6.87 -8.57
CA LEU A 344 -10.85 6.98 -8.28
C LEU A 344 -10.13 7.93 -9.25
N CYS A 345 -10.45 7.86 -10.55
CA CYS A 345 -9.96 8.79 -11.57
C CYS A 345 -10.37 10.22 -11.26
N LYS A 346 -11.63 10.42 -10.87
CA LYS A 346 -12.13 11.73 -10.46
C LYS A 346 -11.39 12.25 -9.26
N ASP A 347 -11.08 11.44 -8.25
CA ASP A 347 -10.31 11.91 -7.08
C ASP A 347 -8.88 12.29 -7.46
N LEU A 348 -8.26 11.54 -8.38
CA LEU A 348 -6.95 11.85 -8.93
C LEU A 348 -6.94 13.18 -9.70
N VAL A 349 -7.98 13.45 -10.51
CA VAL A 349 -8.11 14.67 -11.34
C VAL A 349 -8.69 15.87 -10.58
N THR A 350 -9.65 15.69 -9.69
CA THR A 350 -10.24 16.78 -8.89
C THR A 350 -9.32 17.24 -7.77
N GLY A 351 -8.42 16.37 -7.29
CA GLY A 351 -7.22 16.81 -6.57
C GLY A 351 -6.40 17.83 -7.37
N ALA A 352 -6.38 17.74 -8.70
CA ALA A 352 -5.77 18.73 -9.59
C ALA A 352 -6.66 19.98 -9.86
N GLY A 353 -7.99 19.87 -9.71
CA GLY A 353 -8.96 20.94 -10.03
C GLY A 353 -9.46 21.80 -8.86
N SER A 354 -9.38 21.33 -7.61
CA SER A 354 -9.90 22.05 -6.43
C SER A 354 -9.01 23.23 -5.96
N GLY A 355 -7.92 23.50 -6.68
CA GLY A 355 -7.19 24.77 -6.63
C GLY A 355 -7.80 25.87 -7.53
N GLY A 356 -8.93 25.60 -8.21
CA GLY A 356 -9.64 26.53 -9.11
C GLY A 356 -10.41 27.66 -8.43
N GLY A 357 -9.86 28.23 -7.35
CA GLY A 357 -10.41 29.41 -6.67
C GLY A 357 -9.41 30.55 -6.69
N ARG A 358 -9.49 31.39 -7.74
CA ARG A 358 -8.83 32.70 -7.90
C ARG A 358 -7.33 32.66 -8.25
N ARG A 359 -7.06 32.90 -9.54
CA ARG A 359 -5.77 33.28 -10.11
C ARG A 359 -5.09 34.37 -9.26
N THR A 360 -4.03 34.00 -8.54
CA THR A 360 -2.93 34.90 -8.22
C THR A 360 -1.65 34.22 -8.67
N HIS A 361 -0.99 34.88 -9.61
CA HIS A 361 0.22 34.52 -10.32
C HIS A 361 1.40 34.45 -9.35
N GLU A 362 1.53 33.37 -8.57
CA GLU A 362 2.75 32.95 -7.86
C GLU A 362 2.50 31.64 -7.06
N GLY A 363 2.70 30.48 -7.69
CA GLY A 363 2.75 29.19 -6.99
C GLY A 363 1.99 28.08 -7.70
N GLU A 364 2.59 27.56 -8.76
CA GLU A 364 2.18 26.34 -9.47
C GLU A 364 1.77 25.21 -8.50
N PRO A 365 0.59 24.59 -8.61
CA PRO A 365 0.31 23.30 -7.98
C PRO A 365 0.94 22.21 -8.85
N PHE A 366 2.27 22.17 -8.87
CA PHE A 366 3.02 21.20 -9.66
C PHE A 366 3.33 19.96 -8.82
N VAL A 367 2.58 18.89 -9.12
CA VAL A 367 2.91 17.46 -8.92
C VAL A 367 2.58 16.90 -7.51
N ASP A 368 1.86 15.77 -7.52
CA ASP A 368 1.55 14.84 -6.41
C ASP A 368 0.21 14.98 -5.67
N GLN A 369 -0.85 14.47 -6.32
CA GLN A 369 -2.18 14.23 -5.74
C GLN A 369 -2.42 12.76 -5.37
N SER A 370 -1.58 11.86 -5.87
CA SER A 370 -1.61 10.42 -5.59
C SER A 370 -1.63 10.07 -4.09
N PRO A 371 -0.90 10.79 -3.21
CA PRO A 371 -0.97 10.55 -1.77
C PRO A 371 -2.37 10.77 -1.16
N LEU A 372 -3.23 11.60 -1.79
CA LEU A 372 -4.61 11.80 -1.33
C LEU A 372 -5.52 10.64 -1.71
N VAL A 373 -5.36 10.12 -2.93
CA VAL A 373 -6.13 8.97 -3.42
C VAL A 373 -5.71 7.70 -2.69
N SER A 374 -4.41 7.49 -2.48
CA SER A 374 -3.92 6.36 -1.71
C SER A 374 -4.38 6.39 -0.24
N ARG A 375 -4.55 7.59 0.34
CA ARG A 375 -5.15 7.73 1.67
C ARG A 375 -6.61 7.26 1.68
N ARG A 376 -7.38 7.57 0.64
CA ARG A 376 -8.75 7.05 0.50
C ARG A 376 -8.80 5.53 0.35
N LEU A 377 -7.79 4.93 -0.27
CA LEU A 377 -7.72 3.48 -0.46
C LEU A 377 -7.46 2.70 0.85
N GLY A 378 -6.92 3.32 1.90
CA GLY A 378 -6.40 2.53 3.03
C GLY A 378 -4.89 2.59 3.18
N PHE A 379 -4.17 3.08 2.18
CA PHE A 379 -2.76 2.73 1.99
C PHE A 379 -1.80 3.47 2.93
N ALA A 380 -1.14 2.71 3.80
CA ALA A 380 -0.08 3.20 4.68
C ALA A 380 1.30 3.16 4.01
N ALA A 381 1.61 4.16 3.18
CA ALA A 381 2.87 4.24 2.44
C ALA A 381 4.12 4.39 3.32
N LEU A 382 4.04 5.17 4.43
CA LEU A 382 5.19 5.46 5.29
C LEU A 382 5.74 4.22 6.03
N PRO A 383 4.90 3.41 6.73
CA PRO A 383 5.37 2.18 7.37
C PRO A 383 5.94 1.16 6.37
N LEU A 384 5.28 1.01 5.21
CA LEU A 384 5.75 0.11 4.15
C LEU A 384 7.09 0.59 3.57
N GLY A 385 7.27 1.90 3.38
CA GLY A 385 8.54 2.48 2.98
C GLY A 385 9.65 2.17 3.99
N CYS A 386 9.36 2.32 5.29
CA CYS A 386 10.31 1.99 6.36
C CYS A 386 10.71 0.51 6.36
N LEU A 387 9.74 -0.39 6.14
CA LEU A 387 9.98 -1.82 5.97
C LEU A 387 11.01 -2.07 4.86
N VAL A 388 10.76 -1.54 3.65
CA VAL A 388 11.64 -1.76 2.50
C VAL A 388 13.05 -1.23 2.74
N VAL A 389 13.19 0.00 3.25
CA VAL A 389 14.51 0.55 3.61
C VAL A 389 15.22 -0.37 4.61
N ARG A 390 14.51 -0.84 5.64
CA ARG A 390 15.11 -1.71 6.66
C ARG A 390 15.56 -3.06 6.09
N VAL A 391 14.73 -3.67 5.26
CA VAL A 391 15.02 -4.96 4.64
C VAL A 391 16.20 -4.86 3.68
N ILE A 392 16.30 -3.77 2.90
CA ILE A 392 17.46 -3.50 2.05
C ILE A 392 18.72 -3.24 2.89
N SER A 393 18.60 -2.51 4.00
CA SER A 393 19.71 -2.25 4.95
C SER A 393 20.26 -3.52 5.62
N GLN A 394 19.47 -4.60 5.68
CA GLN A 394 19.82 -5.88 6.31
C GLN A 394 20.15 -6.97 5.29
N ALA A 395 20.04 -6.67 3.99
CA ALA A 395 20.44 -7.58 2.91
C ALA A 395 21.92 -7.33 2.60
#